data_AF-A0A1B8XSA6-F1
#
_entry.id   AF-A0A1B8XSA6-F1
#
_cell.length_a   1.000
_cell.length_b   1.000
_cell.length_c   1.000
_cell.angle_alpha   90.00
_cell.angle_beta   90.00
_cell.angle_gamma   90.00
#
_symmetry.space_group_name_H-M   'P 1'
#
loop_
_entity.id
_entity.type
_entity.pdbx_description
1 polymer ?
#
loop_
_entity_poly.entity_id
_entity_poly.type
_entity_poly.pdbx_seq_one_letter_code
_entity_poly.pdbx_strand_id
1 'polypeptide(L)'
;GYLGSLASALFTALSVQGVPLELWGCRLLEATPLALKYVQSTETDPGQHEQVWGYFQESWKRYLSERGLSQGLGPAAFPAAYGAAERDVEYNKWSLDGWPGRSGHDAPMIAYDALLGGGASWEELCSRSMFHGGDSDSTGVIAGCCWGARYGLSGVPQGNYMELEYRHRLESAADTLHTLAWGGTE
;
A
#
# COMPACT_ATOMS: atom_id res chain seq x y z
N GLY A 1 -1.02 12.53 -2.68
CA GLY A 1 0.08 13.32 -2.07
C GLY A 1 1.38 12.54 -2.14
N TYR A 2 2.53 13.21 -2.20
CA TYR A 2 3.82 12.56 -2.51
C TYR A 2 4.28 11.51 -1.49
N LEU A 3 3.89 11.62 -0.21
CA LEU A 3 4.16 10.59 0.81
C LEU A 3 3.41 9.28 0.55
N GLY A 4 2.25 9.34 -0.11
CA GLY A 4 1.55 8.13 -0.57
C GLY A 4 2.27 7.44 -1.72
N SER A 5 2.93 8.22 -2.60
CA SER A 5 3.80 7.68 -3.64
C SER A 5 5.03 7.00 -3.04
N LEU A 6 5.64 7.62 -2.01
CA LEU A 6 6.73 7.00 -1.23
C LEU A 6 6.27 5.66 -0.62
N ALA A 7 5.12 5.63 0.05
CA ALA A 7 4.58 4.41 0.64
C ALA A 7 4.37 3.30 -0.40
N SER A 8 3.72 3.63 -1.52
CA SER A 8 3.43 2.67 -2.60
C SER A 8 4.71 2.10 -3.23
N ALA A 9 5.70 2.95 -3.51
CA ALA A 9 6.99 2.52 -4.06
C ALA A 9 7.78 1.67 -3.05
N LEU A 10 7.84 2.11 -1.79
CA LEU A 10 8.52 1.38 -0.72
C LEU A 10 7.89 0.00 -0.51
N PHE A 11 6.56 -0.09 -0.43
CA PHE A 11 5.86 -1.35 -0.22
C PHE A 11 6.06 -2.31 -1.40
N THR A 12 6.05 -1.81 -2.63
CA THR A 12 6.39 -2.62 -3.81
C THR A 12 7.81 -3.19 -3.70
N ALA A 13 8.79 -2.36 -3.31
CA ALA A 13 10.18 -2.79 -3.12
C ALA A 13 10.33 -3.82 -1.99
N LEU A 14 9.62 -3.63 -0.86
CA LEU A 14 9.60 -4.58 0.25
C LEU A 14 8.95 -5.92 -0.14
N SER A 15 7.92 -5.86 -1.00
CA SER A 15 7.26 -7.03 -1.57
C SER A 15 8.21 -7.88 -2.40
N VAL A 16 8.90 -7.24 -3.35
CA VAL A 16 9.93 -7.87 -4.20
C VAL A 16 11.05 -8.49 -3.36
N GLN A 17 11.46 -7.84 -2.27
CA GLN A 17 12.50 -8.32 -1.36
C GLN A 17 12.01 -9.43 -0.40
N GLY A 18 10.74 -9.82 -0.46
CA GLY A 18 10.19 -10.86 0.42
C GLY A 18 10.05 -10.43 1.89
N VAL A 19 10.18 -9.14 2.20
CA VAL A 19 10.13 -8.63 3.59
C VAL A 19 8.78 -8.98 4.22
N PRO A 20 8.73 -9.48 5.47
CA PRO A 20 7.48 -9.72 6.19
C PRO A 20 6.59 -8.49 6.22
N LEU A 21 5.28 -8.68 5.97
CA LEU A 21 4.33 -7.58 5.84
C LEU A 21 4.34 -6.71 7.09
N GLU A 22 4.43 -7.31 8.27
CA GLU A 22 4.36 -6.65 9.57
C GLU A 22 5.41 -5.56 9.78
N LEU A 23 6.53 -5.63 9.06
CA LEU A 23 7.60 -4.64 9.13
C LEU A 23 7.35 -3.41 8.25
N TRP A 24 6.44 -3.47 7.27
CA TRP A 24 6.32 -2.45 6.23
C TRP A 24 5.93 -1.09 6.78
N GLY A 25 4.98 -1.06 7.72
CA GLY A 25 4.59 0.17 8.40
C GLY A 25 5.73 0.84 9.17
N CYS A 26 6.54 0.06 9.89
CA CYS A 26 7.71 0.57 10.59
C CYS A 26 8.76 1.11 9.61
N ARG A 27 9.02 0.39 8.50
CA ARG A 27 9.94 0.82 7.44
C ARG A 27 9.48 2.13 6.79
N LEU A 28 8.17 2.32 6.61
CA LEU A 28 7.62 3.59 6.12
C LEU A 28 7.87 4.72 7.10
N LEU A 29 7.61 4.52 8.40
CA LEU A 29 7.88 5.52 9.41
C LEU A 29 9.39 5.85 9.54
N GLU A 30 10.27 4.86 9.37
CA GLU A 30 11.73 5.03 9.32
C GLU A 30 12.19 5.81 8.07
N ALA A 31 11.58 5.57 6.91
CA ALA A 31 11.89 6.25 5.65
C ALA A 31 11.40 7.71 5.63
N THR A 32 10.35 8.01 6.40
CA THR A 32 9.72 9.31 6.41
C THR A 32 10.70 10.45 6.81
N PRO A 33 11.43 10.45 7.93
CA PRO A 33 12.41 11.51 8.22
C PRO A 33 13.51 11.67 7.14
N LEU A 34 13.87 10.59 6.43
CA LEU A 34 14.83 10.66 5.33
C LEU A 34 14.25 11.42 4.13
N ALA A 35 12.99 11.15 3.79
CA ALA A 35 12.27 11.87 2.75
C ALA A 35 12.10 13.35 3.08
N LEU A 36 11.86 13.70 4.36
CA LEU A 36 11.75 15.11 4.79
C LEU A 36 13.06 15.85 4.55
N LYS A 37 14.18 15.23 4.94
CA LYS A 37 15.52 15.79 4.74
C LYS A 37 15.80 16.03 3.25
N TYR A 38 15.39 15.12 2.38
CA TYR A 38 15.51 15.30 0.93
C TYR A 38 14.71 16.51 0.45
N VAL A 39 13.41 16.58 0.79
CA VAL A 39 12.53 17.70 0.40
C VAL A 39 13.07 19.04 0.88
N GLN A 40 13.52 19.12 2.13
CA GLN A 40 14.12 20.34 2.69
C GLN A 40 15.40 20.78 1.98
N SER A 41 16.12 19.85 1.34
CA SER A 41 17.35 20.14 0.59
C SER A 41 17.09 20.61 -0.85
N THR A 42 15.91 20.34 -1.40
CA THR A 42 15.57 20.61 -2.80
C THR A 42 14.55 21.73 -2.98
N GLU A 43 13.69 21.96 -1.97
CA GLU A 43 12.59 22.93 -2.07
C GLU A 43 12.99 24.33 -1.60
N THR A 44 12.41 25.34 -2.25
CA THR A 44 12.73 26.76 -1.99
C THR A 44 11.91 27.34 -0.83
N ASP A 45 10.79 26.70 -0.44
CA ASP A 45 9.94 27.09 0.70
C ASP A 45 9.52 25.86 1.54
N PRO A 46 10.34 25.42 2.51
CA PRO A 46 10.09 24.22 3.30
C PRO A 46 8.91 24.34 4.28
N GLY A 47 8.43 25.57 4.58
CA GLY A 47 7.45 25.81 5.64
C GLY A 47 6.05 25.24 5.37
N GLN A 48 5.67 25.08 4.09
CA GLN A 48 4.35 24.54 3.73
C GLN A 48 4.24 23.01 3.93
N HIS A 49 5.35 22.32 4.16
CA HIS A 49 5.39 20.85 4.12
C HIS A 49 5.22 20.23 5.51
N GLU A 50 5.46 20.96 6.60
CA GLU A 50 5.47 20.43 7.97
C GLU A 50 4.11 19.87 8.42
N GLN A 51 3.01 20.56 8.12
CA GLN A 51 1.66 20.12 8.52
C GLN A 51 1.23 18.84 7.81
N VAL A 52 1.52 18.73 6.51
CA VAL A 52 1.24 17.52 5.71
C VAL A 52 2.09 16.35 6.21
N TRP A 53 3.32 16.63 6.65
CA TRP A 53 4.24 15.64 7.20
C TRP A 53 3.75 15.05 8.52
N GLY A 54 3.37 15.92 9.46
CA GLY A 54 2.85 15.53 10.76
C GLY A 54 1.59 14.68 10.63
N TYR A 55 0.63 15.13 9.83
CA TYR A 55 -0.63 14.42 9.62
C TYR A 55 -0.41 13.00 9.07
N PHE A 56 0.44 12.84 8.05
CA PHE A 56 0.75 11.53 7.48
C PHE A 56 1.40 10.60 8.52
N GLN A 57 2.42 11.07 9.23
CA GLN A 57 3.12 10.27 10.26
C GLN A 57 2.20 9.85 11.40
N GLU A 58 1.37 10.77 11.90
CA GLU A 58 0.43 10.50 12.99
C GLU A 58 -0.65 9.50 12.57
N SER A 59 -1.17 9.64 11.35
CA SER A 59 -2.15 8.70 10.78
C SER A 59 -1.60 7.29 10.70
N TRP A 60 -0.37 7.12 10.19
CA TRP A 60 0.28 5.82 10.10
C TRP A 60 0.66 5.25 11.48
N LYS A 61 1.15 6.06 12.42
CA LYS A 61 1.40 5.62 13.80
C LYS A 61 0.13 5.11 14.47
N ARG A 62 -0.98 5.83 14.31
CA ARG A 62 -2.28 5.44 14.84
C ARG A 62 -2.75 4.11 14.26
N TYR A 63 -2.74 3.98 12.93
CA TYR A 63 -3.11 2.75 12.24
C TYR A 63 -2.28 1.54 12.72
N LEU A 64 -0.95 1.68 12.79
CA LEU A 64 -0.09 0.59 13.24
C LEU A 64 -0.35 0.23 14.71
N SER A 65 -0.65 1.20 15.56
CA SER A 65 -1.08 0.97 16.94
C SER A 65 -2.41 0.18 16.99
N GLU A 66 -3.40 0.57 16.19
CA GLU A 66 -4.70 -0.13 16.09
C GLU A 66 -4.55 -1.58 15.59
N ARG A 67 -3.52 -1.88 14.79
CA ARG A 67 -3.19 -3.25 14.34
C ARG A 67 -2.19 -3.99 15.21
N GLY A 68 -1.69 -3.40 16.29
CA GLY A 68 -0.67 -4.02 17.15
C GLY A 68 0.73 -4.12 16.51
N LEU A 69 0.99 -3.36 15.44
CA LEU A 69 2.20 -3.42 14.62
C LEU A 69 3.18 -2.28 14.89
N SER A 70 3.06 -1.54 16.00
CA SER A 70 3.96 -0.41 16.31
C SER A 70 5.44 -0.79 16.40
N GLN A 71 5.74 -2.07 16.68
CA GLN A 71 7.10 -2.62 16.72
C GLN A 71 7.39 -3.54 15.52
N GLY A 72 6.47 -3.66 14.57
CA GLY A 72 6.59 -4.54 13.42
C GLY A 72 6.58 -6.04 13.77
N LEU A 73 5.99 -6.38 14.92
CA LEU A 73 5.85 -7.76 15.40
C LEU A 73 4.42 -8.24 15.14
N GLY A 74 4.30 -9.35 14.42
CA GLY A 74 3.02 -9.95 14.04
C GLY A 74 2.47 -10.97 15.03
N PRO A 75 1.25 -11.47 14.77
CA PRO A 75 0.40 -11.13 13.62
C PRO A 75 -0.35 -9.80 13.81
N ALA A 76 -0.81 -9.19 12.71
CA ALA A 76 -1.68 -8.03 12.77
C ALA A 76 -3.00 -8.36 13.49
N ALA A 77 -3.43 -7.49 14.41
CA ALA A 77 -4.69 -7.63 15.12
C ALA A 77 -5.83 -7.02 14.31
N PHE A 78 -6.86 -7.81 14.02
CA PHE A 78 -8.10 -7.36 13.39
C PHE A 78 -9.27 -7.43 14.36
N PRO A 79 -10.28 -6.55 14.22
CA PRO A 79 -11.53 -6.68 14.93
C PRO A 79 -12.20 -8.05 14.69
N ALA A 80 -12.92 -8.58 15.68
CA ALA A 80 -13.61 -9.87 15.54
C ALA A 80 -14.69 -9.86 14.45
N ALA A 81 -15.41 -8.73 14.31
CA ALA A 81 -16.30 -8.47 13.19
C ALA A 81 -15.58 -7.52 12.22
N TYR A 82 -15.20 -8.05 11.06
CA TYR A 82 -14.43 -7.31 10.05
C TYR A 82 -14.86 -7.68 8.62
N GLY A 83 -16.18 -7.81 8.43
CA GLY A 83 -16.82 -8.03 7.14
C GLY A 83 -16.89 -6.74 6.31
N ALA A 84 -17.56 -6.80 5.15
CA ALA A 84 -17.59 -5.66 4.23
C ALA A 84 -18.16 -4.38 4.87
N ALA A 85 -19.28 -4.49 5.60
CA ALA A 85 -19.90 -3.34 6.26
C ALA A 85 -19.03 -2.78 7.39
N GLU A 86 -18.39 -3.64 8.18
CA GLU A 86 -17.49 -3.19 9.24
C GLU A 86 -16.22 -2.54 8.68
N ARG A 87 -15.70 -3.05 7.56
CA ARG A 87 -14.55 -2.46 6.86
C ARG A 87 -14.87 -1.09 6.29
N ASP A 88 -16.05 -0.87 5.70
CA ASP A 88 -16.44 0.47 5.25
C ASP A 88 -16.44 1.48 6.40
N VAL A 89 -16.96 1.08 7.57
CA VAL A 89 -16.91 1.92 8.78
C VAL A 89 -15.47 2.15 9.25
N GLU A 90 -14.64 1.10 9.26
CA GLU A 90 -13.25 1.20 9.69
C GLU A 90 -12.42 2.11 8.76
N TYR A 91 -12.49 1.89 7.45
CA TYR A 91 -11.77 2.67 6.46
C TYR A 91 -12.14 4.15 6.54
N ASN A 92 -13.43 4.44 6.75
CA ASN A 92 -13.90 5.80 6.91
C ASN A 92 -13.28 6.52 8.12
N LYS A 93 -12.89 5.81 9.19
CA LYS A 93 -12.17 6.40 10.35
C LYS A 93 -10.78 6.93 9.98
N TRP A 94 -10.16 6.37 8.95
CA TRP A 94 -8.84 6.80 8.47
C TRP A 94 -8.94 7.85 7.37
N SER A 95 -10.12 8.05 6.77
CA SER A 95 -10.31 9.03 5.71
C SER A 95 -10.12 10.46 6.21
N LEU A 96 -9.65 11.33 5.31
CA LEU A 96 -9.52 12.76 5.61
C LEU A 96 -10.89 13.46 5.61
N ASP A 97 -11.76 13.11 4.67
CA ASP A 97 -13.01 13.84 4.41
C ASP A 97 -14.18 12.93 3.97
N GLY A 98 -14.24 11.71 4.50
CA GLY A 98 -15.42 10.84 4.36
C GLY A 98 -15.46 9.98 3.11
N TRP A 99 -14.38 9.97 2.32
CA TRP A 99 -14.23 9.05 1.18
C TRP A 99 -12.90 8.31 1.29
N PRO A 100 -12.88 7.12 1.93
CA PRO A 100 -11.65 6.45 2.29
C PRO A 100 -10.88 5.93 1.08
N GLY A 101 -9.56 6.07 1.10
CA GLY A 101 -8.66 5.57 0.07
C GLY A 101 -8.34 6.58 -1.02
N ARG A 102 -8.89 7.79 -0.96
CA ARG A 102 -8.65 8.85 -1.96
C ARG A 102 -7.40 9.67 -1.71
N SER A 103 -6.82 9.57 -0.51
CA SER A 103 -5.75 10.44 -0.06
C SER A 103 -4.42 9.68 0.02
N GLY A 104 -3.32 10.45 0.01
CA GLY A 104 -1.99 9.86 0.00
C GLY A 104 -1.67 9.03 1.26
N HIS A 105 -2.33 9.29 2.39
CA HIS A 105 -2.09 8.54 3.63
C HIS A 105 -2.91 7.26 3.69
N ASP A 106 -4.17 7.28 3.27
CA ASP A 106 -5.13 6.18 3.47
C ASP A 106 -5.22 5.20 2.29
N ALA A 107 -4.96 5.63 1.05
CA ALA A 107 -4.93 4.71 -0.10
C ALA A 107 -3.93 3.54 0.09
N PRO A 108 -2.62 3.81 0.35
CA PRO A 108 -1.67 2.74 0.65
C PRO A 108 -1.93 2.05 2.01
N MET A 109 -2.63 2.69 2.94
CA MET A 109 -2.96 2.11 4.24
C MET A 109 -4.04 1.03 4.12
N ILE A 110 -5.12 1.29 3.38
CA ILE A 110 -6.18 0.32 3.12
C ILE A 110 -5.63 -0.83 2.26
N ALA A 111 -4.79 -0.53 1.27
CA ALA A 111 -4.10 -1.55 0.49
C ALA A 111 -3.23 -2.46 1.38
N TYR A 112 -2.49 -1.88 2.32
CA TYR A 112 -1.68 -2.63 3.28
C TYR A 112 -2.52 -3.43 4.28
N ASP A 113 -3.64 -2.89 4.75
CA ASP A 113 -4.60 -3.60 5.60
C ASP A 113 -5.17 -4.85 4.89
N ALA A 114 -5.46 -4.72 3.60
CA ALA A 114 -5.91 -5.83 2.77
C ALA A 114 -4.82 -6.90 2.58
N LEU A 115 -3.55 -6.51 2.38
CA LEU A 115 -2.43 -7.45 2.30
C LEU A 115 -2.25 -8.24 3.61
N LEU A 116 -2.27 -7.55 4.75
CA LEU A 116 -2.16 -8.18 6.07
C LEU A 116 -3.31 -9.15 6.35
N GLY A 117 -4.54 -8.77 5.99
CA GLY A 117 -5.73 -9.59 6.26
C GLY A 117 -6.00 -10.69 5.23
N GLY A 118 -5.58 -10.49 3.98
CA GLY A 118 -5.83 -11.42 2.87
C GLY A 118 -4.72 -12.43 2.63
N GLY A 119 -3.48 -12.11 3.03
CA GLY A 119 -2.34 -12.99 2.83
C GLY A 119 -2.19 -13.41 1.36
N ALA A 120 -2.08 -14.71 1.10
CA ALA A 120 -1.95 -15.27 -0.25
C ALA A 120 -3.30 -15.51 -0.96
N SER A 121 -4.43 -15.06 -0.41
CA SER A 121 -5.73 -15.19 -1.07
C SER A 121 -6.03 -13.97 -1.95
N TRP A 122 -6.04 -14.17 -3.27
CA TRP A 122 -6.45 -13.13 -4.22
C TRP A 122 -7.89 -12.66 -3.98
N GLU A 123 -8.81 -13.60 -3.71
CA GLU A 123 -10.21 -13.27 -3.43
C GLU A 123 -10.36 -12.39 -2.18
N GLU A 124 -9.64 -12.73 -1.09
CA GLU A 124 -9.71 -11.95 0.14
C GLU A 124 -9.04 -10.58 -0.02
N LEU A 125 -7.96 -10.50 -0.81
CA LEU A 125 -7.35 -9.23 -1.19
C LEU A 125 -8.36 -8.34 -1.94
N CYS A 126 -9.03 -8.86 -2.97
CA CYS A 126 -10.04 -8.12 -3.73
C CYS A 126 -11.20 -7.68 -2.82
N SER A 127 -11.73 -8.60 -2.00
CA SER A 127 -12.80 -8.33 -1.03
C SER A 127 -12.47 -7.17 -0.09
N ARG A 128 -11.20 -7.02 0.31
CA ARG A 128 -10.76 -5.98 1.25
C ARG A 128 -10.35 -4.68 0.57
N SER A 129 -9.66 -4.74 -0.57
CA SER A 129 -9.04 -3.57 -1.21
C SER A 129 -9.78 -3.07 -2.44
N MET A 130 -10.49 -3.92 -3.18
CA MET A 130 -11.11 -3.55 -4.47
C MET A 130 -12.64 -3.41 -4.35
N PHE A 131 -13.25 -4.00 -3.33
CA PHE A 131 -14.70 -4.04 -3.15
C PHE A 131 -15.11 -3.42 -1.82
N HIS A 132 -15.02 -2.10 -1.73
CA HIS A 132 -15.46 -1.30 -0.58
C HIS A 132 -16.07 0.04 -1.04
N GLY A 133 -16.83 0.72 -0.18
CA GLY A 133 -17.56 1.96 -0.51
C GLY A 133 -16.69 3.21 -0.68
N GLY A 134 -15.37 3.04 -0.78
CA GLY A 134 -14.38 4.12 -0.86
C GLY A 134 -13.87 4.35 -2.27
N ASP A 135 -12.68 4.93 -2.38
CA ASP A 135 -11.89 5.03 -3.62
C ASP A 135 -11.17 3.69 -3.83
N SER A 136 -11.93 2.71 -4.34
CA SER A 136 -11.58 1.29 -4.31
C SER A 136 -10.69 0.84 -5.47
N ASP A 137 -10.71 1.55 -6.59
CA ASP A 137 -9.75 1.34 -7.68
C ASP A 137 -8.34 1.81 -7.29
N SER A 138 -8.22 2.92 -6.56
CA SER A 138 -6.94 3.45 -6.07
C SER A 138 -6.29 2.55 -5.01
N THR A 139 -7.06 2.07 -4.03
CA THR A 139 -6.56 1.10 -3.03
C THR A 139 -6.27 -0.25 -3.68
N GLY A 140 -7.15 -0.69 -4.58
CA GLY A 140 -7.03 -1.92 -5.36
C GLY A 140 -5.77 -2.00 -6.20
N VAL A 141 -5.40 -0.93 -6.93
CA VAL A 141 -4.20 -0.94 -7.77
C VAL A 141 -2.91 -1.04 -6.94
N ILE A 142 -2.85 -0.36 -5.79
CA ILE A 142 -1.70 -0.45 -4.88
C ILE A 142 -1.60 -1.87 -4.28
N ALA A 143 -2.71 -2.40 -3.79
CA ALA A 143 -2.79 -3.73 -3.20
C ALA A 143 -2.41 -4.82 -4.22
N GLY A 144 -2.99 -4.76 -5.42
CA GLY A 144 -2.74 -5.70 -6.51
C GLY A 144 -1.29 -5.68 -6.99
N CYS A 145 -0.67 -4.49 -7.09
CA CYS A 145 0.75 -4.36 -7.43
C CYS A 145 1.63 -5.07 -6.38
N CYS A 146 1.42 -4.75 -5.10
CA CYS A 146 2.21 -5.34 -4.00
C CYS A 146 1.99 -6.85 -3.89
N TRP A 147 0.74 -7.31 -4.00
CA TRP A 147 0.39 -8.73 -3.91
C TRP A 147 0.97 -9.52 -5.08
N GLY A 148 0.83 -9.01 -6.31
CA GLY A 148 1.36 -9.64 -7.52
C GLY A 148 2.89 -9.75 -7.50
N ALA A 149 3.59 -8.73 -6.98
CA ALA A 149 5.04 -8.78 -6.78
C ALA A 149 5.48 -9.89 -5.80
N ARG A 150 4.60 -10.29 -4.87
CA ARG A 150 4.89 -11.33 -3.86
C ARG A 150 4.47 -12.73 -4.29
N TYR A 151 3.30 -12.86 -4.90
CA TYR A 151 2.63 -14.15 -5.13
C TYR A 151 2.46 -14.48 -6.62
N GLY A 152 2.87 -13.59 -7.52
CA GLY A 152 2.66 -13.73 -8.95
C GLY A 152 1.18 -13.78 -9.31
N LEU A 153 0.80 -14.74 -10.16
CA LEU A 153 -0.59 -14.98 -10.56
C LEU A 153 -1.22 -16.22 -9.88
N SER A 154 -0.58 -16.75 -8.84
CA SER A 154 -1.03 -17.98 -8.18
C SER A 154 -2.40 -17.80 -7.53
N GLY A 155 -3.41 -18.53 -7.99
CA GLY A 155 -4.78 -18.42 -7.45
C GLY A 155 -5.58 -17.24 -8.02
N VAL A 156 -5.03 -16.49 -8.99
CA VAL A 156 -5.78 -15.45 -9.71
C VAL A 156 -6.58 -16.10 -10.84
N PRO A 157 -7.93 -15.97 -10.88
CA PRO A 157 -8.72 -16.49 -11.99
C PRO A 157 -8.29 -15.86 -13.32
N GLN A 158 -8.13 -16.69 -14.37
CA GLN A 158 -7.71 -16.22 -15.70
C GLN A 158 -8.62 -15.11 -16.26
N GLY A 159 -9.93 -15.20 -15.99
CA GLY A 159 -10.90 -14.18 -16.41
C GLY A 159 -10.62 -12.77 -15.86
N ASN A 160 -9.83 -12.64 -14.79
CA ASN A 160 -9.51 -11.34 -14.20
C ASN A 160 -8.43 -10.57 -14.97
N TYR A 161 -7.60 -11.24 -15.79
CA TYR A 161 -6.46 -10.58 -16.44
C TYR A 161 -6.23 -10.95 -17.90
N MET A 162 -6.82 -12.06 -18.40
CA MET A 162 -6.48 -12.55 -19.74
C MET A 162 -6.81 -11.56 -20.86
N GLU A 163 -7.93 -10.86 -20.74
CA GLU A 163 -8.42 -9.86 -21.72
C GLU A 163 -8.34 -8.43 -21.15
N LEU A 164 -7.43 -8.18 -20.20
CA LEU A 164 -7.28 -6.87 -19.57
C LEU A 164 -6.84 -5.81 -20.59
N GLU A 165 -7.44 -4.63 -20.50
CA GLU A 165 -7.02 -3.48 -21.30
C GLU A 165 -5.52 -3.21 -21.10
N TYR A 166 -4.78 -3.00 -22.19
CA TYR A 166 -3.33 -2.79 -22.19
C TYR A 166 -2.47 -3.95 -21.67
N ARG A 167 -3.01 -5.17 -21.50
CA ARG A 167 -2.25 -6.34 -21.02
C ARG A 167 -0.86 -6.46 -21.64
N HIS A 168 -0.74 -6.47 -22.96
CA HIS A 168 0.56 -6.60 -23.63
C HIS A 168 1.53 -5.44 -23.34
N ARG A 169 1.01 -4.23 -23.15
CA ARG A 169 1.84 -3.07 -22.75
C ARG A 169 2.31 -3.20 -21.30
N LEU A 170 1.45 -3.72 -20.41
CA LEU A 170 1.79 -3.97 -19.01
C LEU A 170 2.87 -5.07 -18.90
N GLU A 171 2.70 -6.18 -19.61
CA GLU A 171 3.67 -7.29 -19.65
C GLU A 171 5.04 -6.81 -20.19
N SER A 172 5.05 -6.10 -21.33
CA SER A 172 6.28 -5.55 -21.91
C SER A 172 7.00 -4.55 -21.00
N ALA A 173 6.24 -3.69 -20.30
CA ALA A 173 6.81 -2.76 -19.33
C ALA A 173 7.40 -3.50 -18.11
N ALA A 174 6.71 -4.53 -17.61
CA ALA A 174 7.19 -5.36 -16.51
C ALA A 174 8.51 -6.07 -16.86
N ASP A 175 8.61 -6.67 -18.06
CA ASP A 175 9.83 -7.32 -18.54
C ASP A 175 11.01 -6.33 -18.64
N THR A 176 10.74 -5.11 -19.11
CA THR A 176 11.75 -4.06 -19.21
C THR A 176 12.22 -3.60 -17.83
N LEU A 177 11.29 -3.37 -16.89
CA LEU A 177 11.62 -3.02 -15.51
C LEU A 177 12.41 -4.11 -14.81
N HIS A 178 12.04 -5.39 -15.02
CA HIS A 178 12.79 -6.53 -14.49
C HIS A 178 14.21 -6.57 -15.07
N THR A 179 14.37 -6.36 -16.38
CA THR A 179 15.69 -6.30 -17.03
C THR A 179 16.54 -5.14 -16.51
N LEU A 180 15.96 -3.97 -16.25
CA LEU A 180 16.70 -2.84 -15.68
C LEU A 180 17.18 -3.11 -14.24
N ALA A 181 16.35 -3.79 -13.44
CA ALA A 181 16.65 -4.07 -12.05
C ALA A 181 17.58 -5.27 -11.84
N TRP A 182 17.51 -6.30 -12.70
CA TRP A 182 18.24 -7.57 -12.53
C TRP A 182 18.97 -8.08 -13.79
N GLY A 183 18.72 -7.51 -14.97
CA GLY A 183 19.32 -7.96 -16.24
C GLY A 183 20.75 -7.47 -16.50
N GLY A 184 21.33 -6.68 -15.59
CA GLY A 184 22.72 -6.23 -15.68
C GLY A 184 23.65 -7.11 -14.85
N THR A 185 24.08 -8.26 -15.39
CA THR A 185 25.39 -8.89 -15.19
C THR A 185 25.47 -10.23 -15.94
N GLU A 186 25.91 -10.18 -17.20
CA GLU A 186 26.84 -11.16 -17.80
C GLU A 186 27.89 -10.39 -18.61
#